data_AF-A0A934E0A3-F1
#
_entry.id   AF-A0A934E0A3-F1
#
_cell.length_a   1.000
_cell.length_b   1.000
_cell.length_c   1.000
_cell.angle_alpha   90.00
_cell.angle_beta   90.00
_cell.angle_gamma   90.00
#
_symmetry.space_group_name_H-M   'P 1'
#
loop_
_entity.id
_entity.type
_entity.pdbx_description
1 polymer ?
#
loop_
_entity_poly.entity_id
_entity_poly.type
_entity_poly.pdbx_seq_one_letter_code
_entity_poly.pdbx_strand_id
1 'polypeptide(L)'
;VSAGAKGPEEVEKALFAGADHKKSGEWNDRFGHGVLDAKGALDALGGGATPRAPWWKKILLFVWALVLWLISRLSLPLPVRRAATPGMGFFVGLVLATLGLFFLPWLGLGSVPALKALATPMPDWVLAGSRATSLFYSALIPIVFAFLGFRRKGLQGAIAGLAVGFAAALLVKAFSGSATLAWLPFASWLSIPWLILNVIVLLLLARAALKAMAEPK
;
A
#
# COMPACT_ATOMS: atom_id res chain seq x y z
N VAL A 1 7.59 -8.70 -15.80
CA VAL A 1 8.37 -7.45 -15.67
C VAL A 1 7.81 -6.69 -14.46
N SER A 2 8.45 -6.75 -13.28
CA SER A 2 7.79 -6.37 -12.01
C SER A 2 8.65 -5.51 -11.08
N ALA A 3 9.72 -4.90 -11.59
CA ALA A 3 10.64 -4.07 -10.81
C ALA A 3 10.87 -2.67 -11.42
N GLY A 4 9.93 -2.19 -12.26
CA GLY A 4 10.01 -0.88 -12.90
C GLY A 4 10.39 -0.90 -14.38
N ALA A 5 10.92 -2.02 -14.89
CA ALA A 5 11.15 -2.19 -16.33
C ALA A 5 9.82 -2.24 -17.11
N LYS A 6 9.81 -1.61 -18.28
CA LYS A 6 8.67 -1.50 -19.22
C LYS A 6 8.76 -2.51 -20.36
N GLY A 7 9.91 -3.14 -20.57
CA GLY A 7 10.14 -4.12 -21.63
C GLY A 7 11.34 -5.03 -21.36
N PRO A 8 11.50 -6.10 -22.16
CA PRO A 8 12.61 -7.06 -22.03
C PRO A 8 13.99 -6.42 -22.23
N GLU A 9 14.10 -5.43 -23.12
CA GLU A 9 15.34 -4.69 -23.38
C GLU A 9 15.81 -3.91 -22.14
N GLU A 10 14.90 -3.32 -21.37
CA GLU A 10 15.23 -2.64 -20.12
C GLU A 10 15.67 -3.62 -19.03
N VAL A 11 15.12 -4.83 -19.03
CA VAL A 11 15.56 -5.90 -18.10
C VAL A 11 16.97 -6.33 -18.45
N GLU A 12 17.26 -6.58 -19.73
CA GLU A 12 18.59 -6.97 -20.21
C GLU A 12 19.64 -5.91 -19.88
N LYS A 13 19.34 -4.64 -20.20
CA LYS A 13 20.22 -3.51 -19.90
C LYS A 13 20.55 -3.42 -18.41
N ALA A 14 19.58 -3.67 -17.54
CA ALA A 14 19.81 -3.63 -16.12
C ALA A 14 20.57 -4.85 -15.58
N LEU A 15 20.35 -6.03 -16.15
CA LEU A 15 21.13 -7.22 -15.80
C LEU A 15 22.61 -7.02 -16.12
N PHE A 16 22.92 -6.35 -17.23
CA PHE A 16 24.30 -6.01 -17.59
C PHE A 16 24.87 -4.91 -16.72
N ALA A 17 24.12 -3.81 -16.52
CA ALA A 17 24.58 -2.69 -15.70
C ALA A 17 24.75 -3.04 -14.21
N GLY A 18 24.02 -4.04 -13.75
CA GLY A 18 24.02 -4.50 -12.37
C GLY A 18 24.90 -5.71 -12.08
N ALA A 19 25.64 -6.23 -13.06
CA ALA A 19 26.47 -7.41 -12.89
C ALA A 19 27.67 -7.15 -11.95
N ASP A 20 28.08 -8.17 -11.20
CA ASP A 20 29.28 -8.07 -10.35
C ASP A 20 30.53 -8.26 -11.20
N HIS A 21 31.19 -7.14 -11.51
CA HIS A 21 32.45 -7.09 -12.25
C HIS A 21 33.67 -7.39 -11.40
N LYS A 22 33.58 -7.50 -10.06
CA LYS A 22 34.76 -7.65 -9.19
C LYS A 22 35.51 -8.96 -9.42
N LYS A 23 34.82 -10.00 -9.90
CA LYS A 23 35.40 -11.32 -10.20
C LYS A 23 35.70 -11.53 -11.68
N SER A 24 35.06 -10.77 -12.57
CA SER A 24 35.16 -10.96 -14.03
C SER A 24 35.89 -9.84 -14.77
N GLY A 25 36.03 -8.65 -14.19
CA GLY A 25 36.45 -7.45 -14.91
C GLY A 25 35.36 -6.92 -15.86
N GLU A 26 35.78 -6.10 -16.83
CA GLU A 26 34.93 -5.69 -17.97
C GLU A 26 34.54 -6.89 -18.85
N TRP A 27 33.80 -6.62 -19.93
CA TRP A 27 33.29 -7.65 -20.81
C TRP A 27 34.40 -8.60 -21.31
N ASN A 28 34.17 -9.91 -21.22
CA ASN A 28 35.11 -10.91 -21.72
C ASN A 28 34.42 -12.19 -22.22
N ASP A 29 35.12 -13.01 -23.00
CA ASP A 29 34.56 -14.23 -23.63
C ASP A 29 34.16 -15.32 -22.64
N ARG A 30 34.68 -15.30 -21.39
CA ARG A 30 34.39 -16.35 -20.38
C ARG A 30 33.19 -16.02 -19.50
N PHE A 31 32.98 -14.74 -19.19
CA PHE A 31 32.00 -14.27 -18.22
C PHE A 31 31.03 -13.23 -18.80
N GLY A 32 31.17 -12.84 -20.07
CA GLY A 32 30.36 -11.82 -20.70
C GLY A 32 30.41 -10.52 -19.90
N HIS A 33 29.23 -9.96 -19.58
CA HIS A 33 29.09 -8.76 -18.75
C HIS A 33 29.35 -8.99 -17.25
N GLY A 34 29.78 -10.17 -16.83
CA GLY A 34 30.09 -10.49 -15.43
C GLY A 34 29.06 -11.40 -14.78
N VAL A 35 29.17 -11.58 -13.46
CA VAL A 35 28.29 -12.48 -12.71
C VAL A 35 26.96 -11.80 -12.43
N LEU A 36 25.85 -12.48 -12.74
CA LEU A 36 24.50 -12.01 -12.46
C LEU A 36 24.31 -11.68 -10.97
N ASP A 37 24.17 -10.40 -10.66
CA ASP A 37 23.78 -9.91 -9.33
C ASP A 37 22.36 -9.34 -9.39
N ALA A 38 21.42 -10.06 -8.79
CA ALA A 38 20.01 -9.66 -8.75
C ALA A 38 19.79 -8.35 -7.99
N LYS A 39 20.64 -8.04 -7.00
CA LYS A 39 20.57 -6.78 -6.25
C LYS A 39 21.11 -5.64 -7.08
N GLY A 40 22.28 -5.82 -7.71
CA GLY A 40 22.87 -4.85 -8.63
C GLY A 40 21.97 -4.56 -9.83
N ALA A 41 21.34 -5.58 -10.41
CA ALA A 41 20.39 -5.40 -11.52
C ALA A 41 19.13 -4.65 -11.07
N LEU A 42 18.66 -4.92 -9.85
CA LEU A 42 17.57 -4.18 -9.25
C LEU A 42 17.99 -2.72 -8.97
N ASP A 43 19.18 -2.46 -8.45
CA ASP A 43 19.78 -1.12 -8.30
C ASP A 43 19.85 -0.36 -9.63
N ALA A 44 20.28 -1.03 -10.71
CA ALA A 44 20.35 -0.47 -12.05
C ALA A 44 18.97 -0.15 -12.67
N LEU A 45 17.92 -0.89 -12.29
CA LEU A 45 16.52 -0.54 -12.59
C LEU A 45 15.96 0.60 -11.71
N GLY A 46 16.74 1.10 -10.75
CA GLY A 46 16.28 2.06 -9.75
C GLY A 46 15.45 1.43 -8.62
N GLY A 47 15.55 0.11 -8.42
CA GLY A 47 14.84 -0.65 -7.39
C GLY A 47 15.68 -1.10 -6.19
N GLY A 48 17.02 -1.08 -6.26
CA GLY A 48 17.88 -1.66 -5.21
C GLY A 48 18.19 -0.71 -4.04
N ALA A 49 18.15 0.60 -4.29
CA ALA A 49 17.60 1.53 -3.34
C ALA A 49 16.12 1.61 -3.70
N THR A 50 15.22 1.07 -2.86
CA THR A 50 13.82 1.55 -2.89
C THR A 50 13.93 3.07 -2.96
N PRO A 51 13.57 3.73 -4.08
CA PRO A 51 13.61 5.18 -4.13
C PRO A 51 12.78 5.55 -2.93
N ARG A 52 13.37 6.26 -1.95
CA ARG A 52 12.63 6.72 -0.76
C ARG A 52 11.40 7.35 -1.35
N ALA A 53 10.26 6.65 -1.28
CA ALA A 53 9.09 7.06 -2.03
C ALA A 53 8.86 8.49 -1.57
N PRO A 54 8.91 9.48 -2.48
CA PRO A 54 9.05 10.86 -2.05
C PRO A 54 8.00 11.16 -0.99
N TRP A 55 8.38 11.77 0.12
CA TRP A 55 7.50 11.96 1.29
C TRP A 55 6.17 12.62 0.90
N TRP A 56 6.18 13.46 -0.15
CA TRP A 56 4.98 14.06 -0.74
C TRP A 56 3.97 13.05 -1.27
N LYS A 57 4.39 11.86 -1.75
CA LYS A 57 3.48 10.78 -2.18
C LYS A 57 2.65 10.26 -1.02
N LYS A 58 3.23 10.17 0.19
CA LYS A 58 2.49 9.78 1.40
C LYS A 58 1.45 10.84 1.78
N ILE A 59 1.80 12.12 1.65
CA ILE A 59 0.87 13.22 1.87
C ILE A 59 -0.25 13.22 0.83
N LEU A 60 0.09 13.03 -0.45
CA LEU A 60 -0.90 12.95 -1.52
C LEU A 60 -1.87 11.79 -1.28
N LEU A 61 -1.36 10.63 -0.86
CA LEU A 61 -2.19 9.49 -0.47
C LEU A 61 -3.12 9.83 0.70
N PHE A 62 -2.61 10.51 1.73
CA PHE A 62 -3.41 10.97 2.86
C PHE A 62 -4.50 11.96 2.43
N VAL A 63 -4.18 12.92 1.56
CA VAL A 63 -5.14 13.87 0.99
C VAL A 63 -6.22 13.15 0.20
N TRP A 64 -5.86 12.17 -0.65
CA TRP A 64 -6.83 11.35 -1.37
C TRP A 64 -7.74 10.57 -0.41
N ALA A 65 -7.21 10.06 0.69
CA ALA A 65 -8.01 9.40 1.70
C ALA A 65 -9.00 10.38 2.36
N LEU A 66 -8.60 11.64 2.63
CA LEU A 66 -9.53 12.67 3.10
C LEU A 66 -10.63 13.01 2.09
N VAL A 67 -10.29 13.06 0.78
CA VAL A 67 -11.29 13.26 -0.29
C VAL A 67 -12.29 12.11 -0.32
N LEU A 68 -11.82 10.86 -0.28
CA LEU A 68 -12.68 9.68 -0.26
C LEU A 68 -13.54 9.61 1.01
N TRP A 69 -13.00 10.01 2.16
CA TRP A 69 -13.78 10.18 3.37
C TRP A 69 -14.87 11.23 3.20
N LEU A 70 -14.54 12.39 2.62
CA LEU A 70 -15.52 13.46 2.38
C LEU A 70 -16.64 12.99 1.46
N ILE A 71 -16.33 12.30 0.36
CA ILE A 71 -17.31 11.69 -0.54
C ILE A 71 -18.20 10.69 0.23
N SER A 72 -17.57 9.78 0.99
CA SER A 72 -18.29 8.78 1.79
C SER A 72 -19.22 9.44 2.81
N ARG A 73 -18.79 10.55 3.41
CA ARG A 73 -19.56 11.32 4.39
C ARG A 73 -20.69 12.12 3.74
N LEU A 74 -20.47 12.69 2.55
CA LEU A 74 -21.50 13.42 1.80
C LEU A 74 -22.59 12.49 1.27
N SER A 75 -22.30 11.20 1.08
CA SER A 75 -23.27 10.17 0.69
C SER A 75 -24.24 9.74 1.81
N LEU A 76 -24.07 10.28 3.03
CA LEU A 76 -24.92 9.99 4.18
C LEU A 76 -26.02 11.07 4.31
N PRO A 77 -27.22 10.70 4.80
CA PRO A 77 -28.26 11.67 5.15
C PRO A 77 -27.74 12.74 6.13
N LEU A 78 -28.22 13.97 5.99
CA LEU A 78 -27.82 15.12 6.83
C LEU A 78 -27.81 14.83 8.35
N PRO A 79 -28.81 14.18 8.97
CA PRO A 79 -28.79 13.90 10.41
C PRO A 79 -27.64 12.96 10.80
N VAL A 80 -27.42 11.89 10.02
CA VAL A 80 -26.32 10.95 10.21
C VAL A 80 -24.97 11.64 10.04
N ARG A 81 -24.84 12.50 9.02
CA ARG A 81 -23.61 13.24 8.73
C ARG A 81 -23.16 14.18 9.85
N ARG A 82 -24.13 14.76 10.57
CA ARG A 82 -23.89 15.65 11.72
C ARG A 82 -23.47 14.85 12.96
N ALA A 83 -24.10 13.70 13.19
CA ALA A 83 -23.78 12.83 14.33
C ALA A 83 -22.47 12.03 14.14
N ALA A 84 -22.15 11.61 12.92
CA ALA A 84 -20.93 10.88 12.58
C ALA A 84 -19.71 11.81 12.51
N THR A 85 -19.24 12.26 13.68
CA THR A 85 -18.02 13.07 13.79
C THR A 85 -16.77 12.18 13.81
N PRO A 86 -15.72 12.52 13.05
CA PRO A 86 -14.47 11.75 13.06
C PRO A 86 -13.77 11.93 14.40
N GLY A 87 -13.73 10.88 15.22
CA GLY A 87 -12.99 10.85 16.47
C GLY A 87 -11.52 10.47 16.30
N MET A 88 -10.77 10.44 17.40
CA MET A 88 -9.34 10.07 17.39
C MET A 88 -9.08 8.70 16.74
N GLY A 89 -9.95 7.72 16.99
CA GLY A 89 -9.83 6.39 16.37
C GLY A 89 -9.83 6.43 14.84
N PHE A 90 -10.64 7.31 14.24
CA PHE A 90 -10.67 7.50 12.78
C PHE A 90 -9.32 7.96 12.24
N PHE A 91 -8.73 8.98 12.86
CA PHE A 91 -7.42 9.48 12.42
C PHE A 91 -6.31 8.47 12.64
N VAL A 92 -6.34 7.71 13.74
CA VAL A 92 -5.38 6.61 13.98
C VAL A 92 -5.47 5.56 12.87
N GLY A 93 -6.67 5.08 12.53
CA GLY A 93 -6.88 4.12 11.45
C GLY A 93 -6.44 4.66 10.09
N LEU A 94 -6.77 5.93 9.81
CA LEU A 94 -6.43 6.61 8.56
C LEU A 94 -4.91 6.77 8.39
N VAL A 95 -4.23 7.28 9.42
CA VAL A 95 -2.76 7.46 9.43
C VAL A 95 -2.06 6.12 9.29
N LEU A 96 -2.50 5.10 10.01
CA LEU A 96 -1.89 3.76 9.91
C LEU A 96 -2.01 3.18 8.50
N ALA A 97 -3.18 3.33 7.86
CA ALA A 97 -3.43 2.83 6.52
C ALA A 97 -2.70 3.60 5.41
N THR A 98 -2.38 4.89 5.61
CA THR A 98 -1.85 5.77 4.55
C THR A 98 -0.39 6.18 4.74
N LEU A 99 0.05 6.38 5.98
CA LEU A 99 1.40 6.84 6.31
C LEU A 99 2.25 5.73 6.94
N GLY A 100 1.59 4.85 7.70
CA GLY A 100 2.24 3.95 8.65
C GLY A 100 2.84 4.73 9.83
N LEU A 101 3.69 4.07 10.61
CA LEU A 101 4.52 4.68 11.64
C LEU A 101 5.79 5.29 11.01
N PHE A 102 5.59 6.23 10.09
CA PHE A 102 6.63 6.78 9.23
C PHE A 102 7.84 7.38 9.97
N PHE A 103 7.68 7.72 11.25
CA PHE A 103 8.69 8.30 12.12
C PHE A 103 9.63 7.27 12.75
N LEU A 104 9.32 5.96 12.72
CA LEU A 104 10.18 4.91 13.31
C LEU A 104 11.65 4.94 12.80
N PRO A 105 11.94 5.20 11.52
CA PRO A 105 13.32 5.32 11.05
C PRO A 105 14.09 6.48 11.68
N TRP A 106 13.42 7.55 12.12
CA TRP A 106 14.06 8.68 12.81
C TRP A 106 14.49 8.32 14.24
N LEU A 107 13.87 7.30 14.83
CA LEU A 107 14.22 6.77 16.14
C LEU A 107 15.33 5.69 16.06
N GLY A 108 15.94 5.49 14.89
CA GLY A 108 16.95 4.44 14.69
C GLY A 108 16.37 3.02 14.56
N LEU A 109 15.05 2.87 14.57
CA LEU A 109 14.35 1.57 14.54
C LEU A 109 14.16 1.01 13.13
N GLY A 110 14.71 1.66 12.10
CA GLY A 110 14.53 1.26 10.69
C GLY A 110 15.33 0.02 10.26
N SER A 111 16.22 -0.49 11.10
CA SER A 111 17.05 -1.68 10.84
C SER A 111 16.31 -2.99 11.10
N VAL A 112 15.28 -2.98 11.96
CA VAL A 112 14.48 -4.17 12.29
C VAL A 112 13.43 -4.39 11.21
N PRO A 113 13.39 -5.54 10.51
CA PRO A 113 12.47 -5.77 9.39
C PRO A 113 11.00 -5.53 9.72
N ALA A 114 10.54 -5.98 10.90
CA ALA A 114 9.17 -5.77 11.35
C ALA A 114 8.83 -4.27 11.53
N LEU A 115 9.74 -3.50 12.12
CA LEU A 115 9.54 -2.05 12.34
C LEU A 115 9.66 -1.26 11.04
N LYS A 116 10.51 -1.73 10.11
CA LYS A 116 10.60 -1.19 8.75
C LYS A 116 9.28 -1.37 7.99
N ALA A 117 8.61 -2.51 8.16
CA ALA A 117 7.26 -2.72 7.61
C ALA A 117 6.24 -1.78 8.28
N LEU A 118 6.27 -1.63 9.61
CA LEU A 118 5.36 -0.69 10.28
C LEU A 118 5.55 0.77 9.84
N ALA A 119 6.72 1.15 9.35
CA ALA A 119 7.00 2.49 8.81
C ALA A 119 6.40 2.74 7.41
N THR A 120 5.89 1.70 6.75
CA THR A 120 5.15 1.80 5.48
C THR A 120 3.64 1.82 5.73
N PRO A 121 2.85 2.34 4.77
CA PRO A 121 1.39 2.27 4.85
C PRO A 121 0.94 0.81 5.07
N MET A 122 -0.10 0.59 5.87
CA MET A 122 -0.54 -0.77 6.21
C MET A 122 -0.77 -1.71 5.01
N PRO A 123 -1.32 -1.27 3.87
CA PRO A 123 -1.45 -2.10 2.67
C PRO A 123 -0.11 -2.54 2.04
N ASP A 124 1.00 -1.91 2.42
CA ASP A 124 2.37 -2.21 1.99
C ASP A 124 3.16 -3.03 3.02
N TRP A 125 2.53 -3.49 4.09
CA TRP A 125 3.21 -4.30 5.09
C TRP A 125 3.64 -5.64 4.51
N VAL A 126 4.94 -5.90 4.64
CA VAL A 126 5.56 -7.17 4.29
C VAL A 126 5.86 -7.90 5.60
N LEU A 127 4.90 -8.70 6.05
CA LEU A 127 5.11 -9.59 7.19
C LEU A 127 5.78 -10.87 6.64
N ALA A 128 6.98 -11.20 7.15
CA ALA A 128 7.77 -12.39 6.78
C ALA A 128 8.56 -12.36 5.44
N GLY A 129 8.98 -11.19 4.96
CA GLY A 129 10.08 -11.08 3.98
C GLY A 129 9.77 -11.43 2.52
N SER A 130 8.57 -11.92 2.20
CA SER A 130 8.12 -12.12 0.81
C SER A 130 7.52 -10.85 0.22
N ARG A 131 7.56 -10.70 -1.12
CA ARG A 131 6.88 -9.63 -1.87
C ARG A 131 5.49 -9.35 -1.32
N ALA A 132 5.09 -8.07 -1.35
CA ALA A 132 3.85 -7.58 -0.77
C ALA A 132 2.66 -8.52 -1.09
N THR A 133 2.17 -9.19 -0.05
CA THR A 133 1.20 -10.28 -0.16
C THR A 133 -0.17 -9.75 -0.60
N SER A 134 -0.79 -10.39 -1.59
CA SER A 134 -2.12 -10.05 -2.14
C SER A 134 -3.20 -9.87 -1.07
N LEU A 135 -3.02 -10.48 0.11
CA LEU A 135 -3.85 -10.31 1.30
C LEU A 135 -3.98 -8.85 1.75
N PHE A 136 -2.88 -8.09 1.73
CA PHE A 136 -2.86 -6.67 2.12
C PHE A 136 -3.38 -5.75 1.02
N TYR A 137 -3.49 -6.27 -0.21
CA TYR A 137 -4.13 -5.63 -1.36
C TYR A 137 -5.60 -6.03 -1.51
N SER A 138 -6.27 -6.26 -0.40
CA SER A 138 -7.67 -6.63 -0.37
C SER A 138 -8.40 -5.92 0.77
N ALA A 139 -9.71 -5.90 0.69
CA ALA A 139 -10.57 -5.39 1.74
C ALA A 139 -10.60 -6.32 2.98
N LEU A 140 -9.93 -7.48 2.93
CA LEU A 140 -10.02 -8.50 3.97
C LEU A 140 -9.59 -7.98 5.34
N ILE A 141 -8.52 -7.20 5.42
CA ILE A 141 -8.03 -6.66 6.70
C ILE A 141 -9.09 -5.74 7.33
N PRO A 142 -9.56 -4.66 6.67
CA PRO A 142 -10.64 -3.85 7.22
C PRO A 142 -11.92 -4.63 7.52
N ILE A 143 -12.27 -5.63 6.71
CA ILE A 143 -13.44 -6.49 6.94
C ILE A 143 -13.27 -7.30 8.23
N VAL A 144 -12.12 -7.95 8.45
CA VAL A 144 -11.85 -8.71 9.68
C VAL A 144 -11.88 -7.79 10.90
N PHE A 145 -11.27 -6.61 10.81
CA PHE A 145 -11.35 -5.61 11.89
C PHE A 145 -12.79 -5.16 12.14
N ALA A 146 -13.61 -5.04 11.09
CA ALA A 146 -15.03 -4.78 11.25
C ALA A 146 -15.75 -5.94 11.95
N PHE A 147 -15.55 -7.19 11.53
CA PHE A 147 -16.17 -8.33 12.21
C PHE A 147 -15.87 -8.38 13.71
N LEU A 148 -14.62 -8.06 14.11
CA LEU A 148 -14.21 -8.07 15.51
C LEU A 148 -14.65 -6.81 16.29
N GLY A 149 -14.73 -5.66 15.62
CA GLY A 149 -14.81 -4.36 16.27
C GLY A 149 -16.09 -3.56 16.01
N PHE A 150 -16.93 -3.92 15.05
CA PHE A 150 -18.05 -3.09 14.59
C PHE A 150 -19.09 -2.81 15.68
N ARG A 151 -19.27 -3.75 16.62
CA ARG A 151 -20.20 -3.60 17.76
C ARG A 151 -19.63 -2.78 18.92
N ARG A 152 -18.31 -2.48 18.92
CA ARG A 152 -17.65 -1.76 20.03
C ARG A 152 -17.67 -0.26 19.78
N LYS A 153 -18.28 0.46 20.73
CA LYS A 153 -18.33 1.93 20.78
C LYS A 153 -16.89 2.46 20.80
N GLY A 154 -16.49 3.20 19.77
CA GLY A 154 -15.13 3.73 19.60
C GLY A 154 -14.29 3.06 18.52
N LEU A 155 -14.48 1.76 18.26
CA LEU A 155 -13.74 1.07 17.18
C LEU A 155 -14.33 1.37 15.79
N GLN A 156 -15.60 1.73 15.71
CA GLN A 156 -16.26 2.10 14.45
C GLN A 156 -15.53 3.24 13.74
N GLY A 157 -15.07 4.25 14.49
CA GLY A 157 -14.27 5.34 13.94
C GLY A 157 -12.95 4.82 13.34
N ALA A 158 -12.24 3.96 14.09
CA ALA A 158 -11.01 3.34 13.62
C ALA A 158 -11.21 2.47 12.37
N ILE A 159 -12.28 1.67 12.34
CA ILE A 159 -12.68 0.87 11.18
C ILE A 159 -12.97 1.77 9.97
N ALA A 160 -13.71 2.87 10.16
CA ALA A 160 -14.00 3.82 9.09
C ALA A 160 -12.72 4.46 8.53
N GLY A 161 -11.82 4.91 9.42
CA GLY A 161 -10.55 5.51 9.02
C GLY A 161 -9.64 4.52 8.29
N LEU A 162 -9.55 3.29 8.81
CA LEU A 162 -8.78 2.22 8.21
C LEU A 162 -9.33 1.86 6.82
N ALA A 163 -10.65 1.69 6.69
CA ALA A 163 -11.29 1.34 5.43
C ALA A 163 -11.09 2.41 4.36
N VAL A 164 -11.24 3.69 4.71
CA VAL A 164 -10.98 4.79 3.77
C VAL A 164 -9.51 4.88 3.38
N GLY A 165 -8.59 4.72 4.34
CA GLY A 165 -7.15 4.75 4.04
C GLY A 165 -6.73 3.61 3.12
N PHE A 166 -7.24 2.38 3.35
CA PHE A 166 -7.06 1.26 2.43
C PHE A 166 -7.66 1.54 1.06
N ALA A 167 -8.87 2.10 0.99
CA ALA A 167 -9.52 2.44 -0.28
C ALA A 167 -8.65 3.41 -1.11
N ALA A 168 -8.11 4.46 -0.47
CA ALA A 168 -7.21 5.39 -1.15
C ALA A 168 -5.95 4.70 -1.67
N ALA A 169 -5.33 3.85 -0.85
CA ALA A 169 -4.12 3.14 -1.24
C ALA A 169 -4.36 2.18 -2.41
N LEU A 170 -5.45 1.40 -2.38
CA LEU A 170 -5.80 0.50 -3.48
C LEU A 170 -6.15 1.26 -4.75
N LEU A 171 -6.83 2.41 -4.64
CA LEU A 171 -7.19 3.25 -5.78
C LEU A 171 -5.95 3.82 -6.49
N VAL A 172 -4.99 4.37 -5.72
CA VAL A 172 -3.72 4.86 -6.28
C VAL A 172 -2.96 3.72 -6.99
N LYS A 173 -3.00 2.52 -6.45
CA LYS A 173 -2.32 1.35 -7.04
C LYS A 173 -3.02 0.81 -8.27
N ALA A 174 -4.35 0.92 -8.34
CA ALA A 174 -5.12 0.58 -9.52
C ALA A 174 -4.75 1.49 -10.71
N PHE A 175 -4.60 2.80 -10.46
CA PHE A 175 -4.28 3.76 -11.53
C PHE A 175 -2.78 3.90 -11.85
N SER A 176 -1.88 3.59 -10.91
CA SER A 176 -0.44 3.66 -11.16
C SER A 176 0.14 2.43 -11.86
N GLY A 177 -0.67 1.39 -12.13
CA GLY A 177 -0.20 0.13 -12.74
C GLY A 177 0.82 -0.64 -11.88
N SER A 178 1.05 -0.20 -10.65
CA SER A 178 2.05 -0.77 -9.73
C SER A 178 1.58 -2.09 -9.09
N ALA A 179 0.29 -2.40 -9.19
CA ALA A 179 -0.30 -3.61 -8.64
C ALA A 179 -0.13 -4.81 -9.58
N THR A 180 1.11 -5.21 -9.82
CA THR A 180 1.35 -6.60 -10.22
C THR A 180 1.12 -7.48 -9.00
N LEU A 181 -0.13 -7.84 -8.75
CA LEU A 181 -0.51 -8.81 -7.73
C LEU A 181 0.17 -10.13 -8.12
N ALA A 182 1.27 -10.46 -7.45
CA ALA A 182 2.20 -11.52 -7.85
C ALA A 182 1.54 -12.92 -7.97
N TRP A 183 0.32 -13.08 -7.47
CA TRP A 183 -0.43 -14.34 -7.42
C TRP A 183 -1.66 -14.38 -8.34
N LEU A 184 -2.06 -13.28 -8.99
CA LEU A 184 -3.21 -13.34 -9.91
C LEU A 184 -2.76 -13.84 -11.28
N PRO A 185 -3.31 -14.96 -11.79
CA PRO A 185 -3.19 -15.27 -13.20
C PRO A 185 -3.80 -14.09 -13.98
N PHE A 186 -3.07 -13.59 -14.97
CA PHE A 186 -3.40 -12.37 -15.71
C PHE A 186 -3.33 -11.05 -14.91
N ALA A 187 -2.30 -10.91 -14.08
CA ALA A 187 -2.04 -9.79 -13.17
C ALA A 187 -2.15 -8.36 -13.75
N SER A 188 -2.10 -8.16 -15.07
CA SER A 188 -2.13 -6.82 -15.65
C SER A 188 -3.55 -6.29 -15.90
N TRP A 189 -4.48 -7.11 -16.38
CA TRP A 189 -5.85 -6.65 -16.73
C TRP A 189 -6.88 -6.93 -15.64
N LEU A 190 -6.71 -8.01 -14.87
CA LEU A 190 -7.65 -8.39 -13.81
C LEU A 190 -7.38 -7.67 -12.48
N SER A 191 -6.17 -7.16 -12.28
CA SER A 191 -5.79 -6.43 -11.06
C SER A 191 -6.56 -5.13 -10.89
N ILE A 192 -6.82 -4.38 -11.97
CA ILE A 192 -7.53 -3.11 -11.89
C ILE A 192 -8.99 -3.32 -11.45
N PRO A 193 -9.81 -4.17 -12.11
CA PRO A 193 -11.16 -4.48 -11.64
C PRO A 193 -11.19 -5.04 -10.22
N TRP A 194 -10.24 -5.93 -9.87
CA TRP A 194 -10.13 -6.48 -8.53
C TRP A 194 -9.91 -5.38 -7.47
N LEU A 195 -8.97 -4.47 -7.71
CA LEU A 195 -8.70 -3.36 -6.81
C LEU A 195 -9.89 -2.41 -6.71
N ILE A 196 -10.52 -2.08 -7.83
CA ILE A 196 -11.72 -1.21 -7.85
C ILE A 196 -12.84 -1.85 -7.04
N LEU A 197 -13.10 -3.15 -7.20
CA LEU A 197 -14.09 -3.86 -6.40
C LEU A 197 -13.78 -3.76 -4.90
N ASN A 198 -12.53 -3.98 -4.51
CA ASN A 198 -12.11 -3.84 -3.11
C ASN A 198 -12.26 -2.40 -2.60
N VAL A 199 -11.95 -1.39 -3.42
CA VAL A 199 -12.19 0.03 -3.10
C VAL A 199 -13.67 0.27 -2.81
N ILE A 200 -14.57 -0.23 -3.67
CA ILE A 200 -16.03 -0.06 -3.49
C ILE A 200 -16.47 -0.71 -2.16
N VAL A 201 -16.05 -1.96 -1.90
CA VAL A 201 -16.37 -2.67 -0.65
C VAL A 201 -15.88 -1.89 0.57
N LEU A 202 -14.67 -1.32 0.52
CA LEU A 202 -14.11 -0.53 1.61
C LEU A 202 -14.85 0.79 1.84
N LEU A 203 -15.26 1.47 0.78
CA LEU A 203 -16.06 2.69 0.90
C LEU A 203 -17.46 2.39 1.48
N LEU A 204 -18.08 1.28 1.09
CA LEU A 204 -19.33 0.82 1.69
C LEU A 204 -19.16 0.47 3.17
N LEU A 205 -18.05 -0.19 3.53
CA LEU A 205 -17.72 -0.50 4.91
C LEU A 205 -17.49 0.76 5.75
N ALA A 206 -16.76 1.73 5.22
CA ALA A 206 -16.54 3.03 5.86
C ALA A 206 -17.87 3.76 6.08
N ARG A 207 -18.75 3.77 5.07
CA ARG A 207 -20.09 4.34 5.17
C ARG A 207 -20.94 3.66 6.24
N ALA A 208 -20.91 2.32 6.30
CA ALA A 208 -21.62 1.55 7.32
C ALA A 208 -21.10 1.85 8.74
N ALA A 209 -19.77 1.92 8.91
CA ALA A 209 -19.15 2.27 10.18
C ALA A 209 -19.50 3.70 10.63
N LEU A 210 -19.49 4.67 9.71
CA LEU A 210 -19.92 6.05 10.00
C LEU A 210 -21.40 6.11 10.38
N LYS A 211 -22.27 5.34 9.72
CA LYS A 211 -23.69 5.25 10.09
C LYS A 211 -23.86 4.67 11.49
N ALA A 212 -23.15 3.59 11.80
CA ALA A 212 -23.21 2.95 13.12
C ALA A 212 -22.73 3.85 14.26
N MET A 213 -21.85 4.82 13.98
CA MET A 213 -21.45 5.85 14.96
C MET A 213 -22.56 6.86 15.27
N ALA A 214 -23.48 7.08 14.33
CA ALA A 214 -24.55 8.06 14.44
C ALA A 214 -25.85 7.50 15.04
N GLU A 215 -25.99 6.18 15.15
CA GLU A 215 -27.20 5.55 15.67
C GLU A 215 -27.32 5.82 17.19
N PRO A 216 -28.46 6.38 17.65
CA PRO A 216 -28.75 6.52 19.07
C PRO A 216 -28.86 5.13 19.69
N LYS A 217 -28.39 4.99 20.93
CA LYS A 217 -28.35 3.73 21.66
C LYS A 217 -29.60 3.55 22.50
#